data_AF-A0A7C3ICA1-F1
#
_entry.id   AF-A0A7C3ICA1-F1
#
_cell.length_a   1.000
_cell.length_b   1.000
_cell.length_c   1.000
_cell.angle_alpha   90.00
_cell.angle_beta   90.00
_cell.angle_gamma   90.00
#
_symmetry.space_group_name_H-M   'P 1'
#
loop_
_entity.id
_entity.type
_entity.pdbx_description
1 polymer ?
#
loop_
_entity_poly.entity_id
_entity_poly.type
_entity_poly.pdbx_seq_one_letter_code
_entity_poly.pdbx_strand_id
1 'polypeptide(L)'
;MSRTTEKIAEFIQKRPRLHACATFAENCVKKPVFGCQDCGECILSYTAFTCPMRCPKQMRNGPCGGTREDGHCEVYPERYCRWWLIYRRAKKLRRLKKLRKLQKAHDWRLEHTSAWLNVFVGKIEPPSWGNE
;
A
#
# COMPACT_ATOMS: atom_id res chain seq x y z
N MET A 1 1.71 -17.33 -10.20
CA MET A 1 2.94 -16.65 -10.63
C MET A 1 3.87 -17.63 -11.32
N SER A 2 4.73 -17.20 -12.24
CA SER A 2 5.66 -18.10 -12.94
C SER A 2 6.86 -18.46 -12.05
N ARG A 3 7.29 -19.73 -12.05
CA ARG A 3 8.52 -20.18 -11.37
C ARG A 3 9.76 -19.40 -11.79
N THR A 4 9.79 -18.89 -13.02
CA THR A 4 10.91 -18.10 -13.54
C THR A 4 10.99 -16.73 -12.85
N THR A 5 9.84 -16.06 -12.68
CA THR A 5 9.78 -14.75 -12.02
C THR A 5 10.16 -14.82 -10.54
N GLU A 6 9.78 -15.91 -9.87
CA GLU A 6 10.13 -16.17 -8.47
C GLU A 6 11.65 -16.32 -8.29
N LYS A 7 12.29 -17.18 -9.09
CA LYS A 7 13.76 -17.38 -9.04
C LYS A 7 14.54 -16.10 -9.31
N ILE A 8 14.10 -15.29 -10.27
CA ILE A 8 14.74 -13.99 -10.57
C ILE A 8 14.59 -13.04 -9.38
N ALA A 9 13.39 -12.96 -8.79
CA ALA A 9 13.14 -12.10 -7.65
C ALA A 9 13.97 -12.51 -6.43
N GLU A 10 14.07 -13.82 -6.14
CA GLU A 10 14.94 -14.34 -5.08
C GLU A 10 16.41 -14.00 -5.33
N PHE A 11 16.87 -14.12 -6.57
CA PHE A 11 18.25 -13.78 -6.94
C PHE A 11 18.55 -12.29 -6.72
N ILE A 12 17.63 -11.41 -7.11
CA ILE A 12 17.73 -9.96 -6.89
C ILE A 12 17.72 -9.66 -5.39
N GLN A 13 16.84 -10.31 -4.62
CA GLN A 13 16.71 -10.07 -3.18
C GLN A 13 17.94 -10.52 -2.39
N LYS A 14 18.63 -11.59 -2.83
CA LYS A 14 19.87 -12.07 -2.19
C LYS A 14 21.09 -11.17 -2.44
N ARG A 15 21.05 -10.26 -3.42
CA ARG A 15 22.16 -9.34 -3.74
C ARG A 15 21.84 -7.92 -3.25
N PRO A 16 22.51 -7.41 -2.20
CA PRO A 16 22.16 -6.14 -1.55
C PRO A 16 22.08 -4.95 -2.51
N ARG A 17 23.02 -4.84 -3.45
CA ARG A 17 23.04 -3.75 -4.44
C ARG A 17 21.86 -3.83 -5.41
N LEU A 18 21.53 -5.03 -5.91
CA LEU A 18 20.41 -5.20 -6.84
C LEU A 18 19.07 -4.97 -6.14
N HIS A 19 18.92 -5.48 -4.92
CA HIS A 19 17.75 -5.19 -4.09
C HIS A 19 17.58 -3.69 -3.86
N ALA A 20 18.66 -2.97 -3.50
CA ALA A 20 18.62 -1.52 -3.32
C ALA A 20 18.22 -0.78 -4.61
N CYS A 21 18.79 -1.15 -5.76
CA CYS A 21 18.41 -0.57 -7.05
C CYS A 21 16.93 -0.83 -7.40
N ALA A 22 16.43 -2.04 -7.15
CA ALA A 22 15.03 -2.39 -7.39
C ALA A 22 14.07 -1.59 -6.49
N THR A 23 14.37 -1.49 -5.19
CA THR A 23 13.61 -0.68 -4.24
C THR A 23 13.66 0.80 -4.61
N PHE A 24 14.82 1.31 -5.03
CA PHE A 24 14.96 2.69 -5.49
C PHE A 24 14.08 2.96 -6.72
N ALA A 25 14.16 2.09 -7.74
CA ALA A 25 13.34 2.21 -8.94
C ALA A 25 11.83 2.16 -8.62
N GLU A 26 11.41 1.27 -7.72
CA GLU A 26 10.03 1.21 -7.23
C GLU A 26 9.62 2.53 -6.55
N ASN A 27 10.48 3.07 -5.69
CA ASN A 27 10.22 4.30 -4.95
C ASN A 27 10.17 5.54 -5.85
N CYS A 28 11.00 5.61 -6.89
CA CYS A 28 10.93 6.66 -7.91
C CYS A 28 9.58 6.73 -8.61
N VAL A 29 8.83 5.62 -8.68
CA VAL A 29 7.48 5.60 -9.25
C VAL A 29 6.43 5.79 -8.15
N LYS A 30 6.47 5.00 -7.07
CA LYS A 30 5.38 4.95 -6.10
C LYS A 30 5.30 6.16 -5.18
N LYS A 31 6.44 6.78 -4.82
CA LYS A 31 6.46 7.98 -3.96
C LYS A 31 5.82 9.18 -4.66
N PRO A 32 6.23 9.61 -5.87
CA PRO A 32 5.60 10.77 -6.51
C PRO A 32 4.14 10.52 -6.92
N VAL A 33 3.81 9.32 -7.40
CA VAL A 33 2.46 9.04 -7.92
C VAL A 33 1.43 8.84 -6.80
N PHE A 34 1.77 8.13 -5.73
CA PHE A 34 0.81 7.73 -4.68
C PHE A 34 1.12 8.26 -3.28
N GLY A 35 2.27 8.92 -3.09
CA GLY A 35 2.78 9.28 -1.76
C GLY A 35 3.11 8.05 -0.92
N CYS A 36 3.70 7.02 -1.54
CA CYS A 36 4.09 5.77 -0.88
C CYS A 36 4.97 6.04 0.35
N GLN A 37 4.74 5.30 1.43
CA GLN A 37 5.53 5.33 2.66
C GLN A 37 6.49 4.15 2.79
N ASP A 38 6.73 3.42 1.69
CA ASP A 38 7.77 2.38 1.60
C ASP A 38 7.65 1.24 2.63
N CYS A 39 6.41 0.79 2.87
CA CYS A 39 6.11 -0.23 3.87
C CYS A 39 6.38 -1.68 3.41
N GLY A 40 6.91 -1.91 2.20
CA GLY A 40 7.20 -3.23 1.63
C GLY A 40 6.02 -4.16 1.34
N GLU A 41 4.81 -3.77 1.67
CA GLU A 41 3.58 -4.56 1.46
C GLU A 41 2.42 -3.67 1.01
N CYS A 42 2.35 -3.47 -0.31
CA CYS A 42 1.50 -2.48 -0.93
C CYS A 42 0.03 -2.93 -1.04
N ILE A 43 -0.89 -2.17 -0.43
CA ILE A 43 -2.35 -2.43 -0.48
C ILE A 43 -3.14 -1.39 -1.27
N LEU A 44 -2.48 -0.70 -2.22
CA LEU A 44 -3.12 0.33 -3.07
C LEU A 44 -4.31 -0.20 -3.87
N SER A 45 -4.26 -1.47 -4.27
CA SER A 45 -5.33 -2.13 -5.03
C SER A 45 -6.64 -2.21 -4.24
N TYR A 46 -6.58 -2.31 -2.91
CA TYR A 46 -7.76 -2.31 -2.03
C TYR A 46 -8.21 -0.89 -1.65
N THR A 47 -7.25 0.00 -1.43
CA THR A 47 -7.46 1.35 -0.92
C THR A 47 -7.68 2.40 -2.03
N ALA A 48 -8.28 1.98 -3.14
CA ALA A 48 -8.60 2.85 -4.28
C ALA A 48 -7.41 3.70 -4.78
N PHE A 49 -6.22 3.10 -4.83
CA PHE A 49 -4.97 3.73 -5.25
C PHE A 49 -4.56 4.93 -4.39
N THR A 50 -4.83 4.84 -3.09
CA THR A 50 -4.47 5.86 -2.11
C THR A 50 -3.70 5.20 -0.98
N CYS A 51 -2.46 5.64 -0.72
CA CYS A 51 -1.63 5.03 0.33
C CYS A 51 -2.23 5.29 1.74
N PRO A 52 -2.69 4.25 2.46
CA PRO A 52 -3.27 4.42 3.80
C PRO A 52 -2.23 4.78 4.86
N MET A 53 -0.96 4.41 4.62
CA MET A 53 0.17 4.71 5.52
C MET A 53 0.48 6.22 5.63
N ARG A 54 -0.09 7.06 4.75
CA ARG A 54 -0.06 8.53 4.91
C ARG A 54 -0.93 9.04 6.06
N CYS A 55 -1.74 8.18 6.66
CA CYS A 55 -2.47 8.49 7.88
C CYS A 55 -1.48 8.67 9.04
N PRO A 56 -1.65 9.68 9.93
CA PRO A 56 -0.81 9.84 11.14
C PRO A 56 -0.74 8.56 11.99
N LYS A 57 -1.82 7.79 12.01
CA LYS A 57 -1.94 6.58 12.79
C LYS A 57 -1.46 5.32 12.04
N GLN A 58 -0.97 5.49 10.80
CA GLN A 58 -0.45 4.40 9.95
C GLN A 58 -1.36 3.17 9.83
N MET A 59 -2.68 3.38 9.91
CA MET A 59 -3.65 2.27 9.93
C MET A 59 -3.96 1.74 8.53
N ARG A 60 -3.67 0.45 8.32
CA ARG A 60 -3.99 -0.29 7.08
C ARG A 60 -5.46 -0.63 6.92
N ASN A 61 -6.18 -0.75 8.03
CA ASN A 61 -7.62 -0.99 8.09
C ASN A 61 -8.24 0.20 8.83
N GLY A 62 -9.22 0.86 8.23
CA GLY A 62 -9.89 2.01 8.83
C GLY A 62 -11.37 2.05 8.43
N PRO A 63 -12.08 3.15 8.75
CA PRO A 63 -11.59 4.38 9.41
C PRO A 63 -11.30 4.20 10.92
N CYS A 64 -10.59 5.17 11.53
CA CYS A 64 -10.29 5.18 12.99
C CYS A 64 -11.43 5.76 13.85
N GLY A 65 -12.56 6.17 13.27
CA GLY A 65 -13.57 6.99 13.96
C GLY A 65 -13.20 8.47 14.09
N GLY A 66 -11.90 8.81 14.11
CA GLY A 66 -11.38 10.18 14.20
C GLY A 66 -11.47 11.04 12.94
N THR A 67 -12.50 10.84 12.12
CA THR A 67 -12.78 11.72 10.96
C THR A 67 -13.79 12.77 11.40
N ARG A 68 -13.43 14.05 11.27
CA ARG A 68 -14.32 15.18 11.59
C ARG A 68 -15.50 15.22 10.61
N GLU A 69 -16.59 15.87 10.99
CA GLU A 69 -17.82 15.96 10.18
C GLU A 69 -17.57 16.56 8.78
N ASP A 70 -16.62 17.48 8.69
CA ASP A 70 -16.17 18.13 7.46
C ASP A 70 -15.20 17.27 6.61
N GLY A 71 -14.86 16.06 7.09
CA GLY A 71 -13.94 15.12 6.44
C GLY A 71 -12.47 15.29 6.79
N HIS A 72 -12.11 16.23 7.67
CA HIS A 72 -10.73 16.43 8.13
C HIS A 72 -10.28 15.41 9.17
N CYS A 73 -8.97 15.30 9.37
CA CYS A 73 -8.39 14.39 10.36
C CYS A 73 -8.51 14.96 11.78
N GLU A 74 -8.72 14.12 12.80
CA GLU A 74 -8.69 14.57 14.19
C GLU A 74 -7.30 15.10 14.60
N VAL A 75 -6.23 14.41 14.17
CA VAL A 75 -4.83 14.70 14.55
C VAL A 75 -4.30 15.93 13.83
N TYR A 76 -4.74 16.11 12.58
CA TYR A 76 -4.29 17.17 11.68
C TYR A 76 -5.52 17.84 11.06
N PRO A 77 -6.13 18.80 11.77
CA PRO A 77 -7.37 19.45 11.34
C PRO A 77 -7.24 20.18 10.00
N GLU A 78 -6.02 20.58 9.63
CA GLU A 78 -5.72 21.33 8.40
C GLU A 78 -5.75 20.47 7.13
N ARG A 79 -5.84 19.13 7.25
CA ARG A 79 -5.83 18.22 6.10
C ARG A 79 -6.92 17.17 6.14
N TYR A 80 -7.43 16.81 4.96
CA TYR A 80 -8.43 15.77 4.81
C TYR A 80 -7.96 14.41 5.37
N CYS A 81 -8.86 13.73 6.08
CA CYS A 81 -8.60 12.38 6.57
C CYS A 81 -8.27 11.43 5.41
N ARG A 82 -7.19 10.66 5.55
CA ARG A 82 -6.75 9.75 4.49
C ARG A 82 -7.82 8.71 4.15
N TRP A 83 -8.50 8.17 5.16
CA TRP A 83 -9.57 7.19 5.01
C TRP A 83 -10.87 7.78 4.43
N TRP A 84 -11.16 9.04 4.72
CA TRP A 84 -12.25 9.76 4.05
C TRP A 84 -11.98 9.89 2.55
N LEU A 85 -10.74 10.23 2.16
CA LEU A 85 -10.34 10.29 0.75
C LEU A 85 -10.35 8.91 0.08
N ILE A 86 -9.90 7.85 0.77
CA ILE A 86 -9.99 6.46 0.29
C ILE A 86 -11.45 6.11 -0.01
N TYR A 87 -12.36 6.37 0.93
CA TYR A 87 -13.78 6.08 0.78
C TYR A 87 -14.39 6.83 -0.40
N ARG A 88 -14.17 8.15 -0.50
CA ARG A 88 -14.69 8.95 -1.63
C ARG A 88 -14.18 8.44 -2.97
N ARG A 89 -12.90 8.09 -3.06
CA ARG A 89 -12.31 7.55 -4.29
C ARG A 89 -12.82 6.15 -4.60
N ALA A 90 -12.96 5.27 -3.62
CA ALA A 90 -13.53 3.95 -3.77
C ALA A 90 -15.00 4.00 -4.24
N LYS A 91 -15.79 4.94 -3.72
CA LYS A 91 -17.17 5.20 -4.18
C LYS A 91 -17.19 5.60 -5.64
N LYS A 92 -16.33 6.55 -6.05
CA LYS A 92 -16.20 6.98 -7.46
C LYS A 92 -15.79 5.84 -8.39
N LEU A 93 -14.86 4.99 -7.96
CA LEU A 93 -14.38 3.84 -8.73
C LEU A 93 -15.30 2.60 -8.65
N ARG A 94 -16.40 2.66 -7.90
CA ARG A 94 -17.31 1.52 -7.63
C ARG A 94 -16.61 0.31 -6.98
N ARG A 95 -15.62 0.55 -6.12
CA ARG A 95 -14.81 -0.49 -5.43
C ARG A 95 -15.02 -0.53 -3.91
N LEU A 96 -16.18 -0.08 -3.41
CA LEU A 96 -16.45 -0.05 -1.96
C LEU A 96 -16.37 -1.44 -1.30
N LYS A 97 -16.67 -2.51 -2.04
CA LYS A 97 -16.53 -3.89 -1.55
C LYS A 97 -15.09 -4.22 -1.14
N LYS A 98 -14.08 -3.69 -1.85
CA LYS A 98 -12.65 -3.89 -1.52
C LYS A 98 -12.28 -3.36 -0.15
N LEU A 99 -12.92 -2.28 0.31
CA LEU A 99 -12.66 -1.70 1.63
C LEU A 99 -13.16 -2.58 2.78
N ARG A 100 -14.08 -3.52 2.50
CA ARG A 100 -14.57 -4.48 3.50
C ARG A 100 -13.60 -5.65 3.72
N LYS A 101 -12.66 -5.87 2.79
CA LYS A 101 -11.64 -6.92 2.97
C LYS A 101 -10.62 -6.45 3.98
N LEU A 102 -10.60 -7.11 5.14
CA LEU A 102 -9.58 -6.90 6.16
C LEU A 102 -8.20 -7.24 5.59
N GLN A 103 -7.29 -6.27 5.68
CA GLN A 103 -5.89 -6.45 5.32
C GLN A 103 -5.10 -7.01 6.50
N LYS A 104 -4.01 -7.71 6.21
CA LYS A 104 -3.09 -8.20 7.25
C LYS A 104 -2.51 -7.02 8.04
N ALA A 105 -2.15 -7.30 9.29
CA ALA A 105 -1.41 -6.35 10.11
C ALA A 105 -0.08 -6.00 9.42
N HIS A 106 0.42 -4.79 9.68
CA HIS A 106 1.69 -4.36 9.10
C HIS A 106 2.85 -5.22 9.62
N ASP A 107 3.59 -5.86 8.72
CA ASP A 107 4.88 -6.46 9.04
C ASP A 107 6.00 -5.42 8.89
N TRP A 108 6.44 -4.90 10.03
CA TRP A 108 7.53 -3.91 10.14
C TRP A 108 8.87 -4.43 9.62
N ARG A 109 9.06 -5.75 9.53
CA ARG A 109 10.30 -6.35 8.98
C ARG A 109 10.45 -6.12 7.48
N LEU A 110 9.36 -5.76 6.79
CA LEU A 110 9.34 -5.50 5.35
C LEU A 110 9.50 -4.01 5.02
N GLU A 111 9.57 -3.11 5.99
CA GLU A 111 9.83 -1.69 5.69
C GLU A 111 11.12 -1.51 4.90
N HIS A 112 11.11 -0.56 3.97
CA HIS A 112 12.24 -0.27 3.06
C HIS A 112 12.66 -1.43 2.14
N THR A 113 11.81 -2.44 1.99
CA THR A 113 11.97 -3.50 0.98
C THR A 113 11.03 -3.29 -0.20
N SER A 114 11.41 -3.78 -1.38
CA SER A 114 10.56 -3.67 -2.56
C SER A 114 9.28 -4.50 -2.42
N ALA A 115 8.11 -3.85 -2.48
CA ALA A 115 6.84 -4.55 -2.45
C ALA A 115 6.64 -5.42 -3.70
N TRP A 116 7.20 -5.04 -4.85
CA TRP A 116 7.15 -5.87 -6.05
C TRP A 116 7.93 -7.18 -5.88
N LEU A 117 9.17 -7.11 -5.38
CA LEU A 117 9.95 -8.31 -5.10
C LEU A 117 9.28 -9.18 -4.04
N ASN A 118 8.67 -8.59 -3.01
CA ASN A 118 7.94 -9.34 -1.99
C ASN A 118 6.69 -10.06 -2.54
N VAL A 119 5.97 -9.46 -3.51
CA VAL A 119 4.91 -10.19 -4.24
C VAL A 119 5.54 -11.34 -5.00
N PHE A 120 6.67 -11.09 -5.67
CA PHE A 120 7.24 -12.08 -6.57
C PHE A 120 7.84 -13.30 -5.87
N VAL A 121 8.34 -13.13 -4.65
CA VAL A 121 8.82 -14.20 -3.77
C VAL A 121 7.66 -14.83 -2.97
N GLY A 122 6.44 -14.32 -3.10
CA GLY A 122 5.27 -14.84 -2.38
C GLY A 122 5.22 -14.48 -0.89
N LYS A 123 6.03 -13.51 -0.44
CA LYS A 123 5.98 -12.98 0.94
C LYS A 123 4.67 -12.24 1.22
N ILE A 124 4.08 -11.62 0.19
CA ILE A 124 2.84 -10.85 0.30
C ILE A 124 1.86 -11.23 -0.80
N GLU A 125 0.57 -11.00 -0.55
CA GLU A 125 -0.47 -11.28 -1.54
C GLU A 125 -0.35 -10.35 -2.76
N PRO A 126 -0.57 -10.87 -3.98
CA PRO A 126 -0.59 -10.04 -5.18
C PRO A 126 -1.75 -9.03 -5.14
N PRO A 127 -1.62 -7.90 -5.86
CA PRO A 127 -2.68 -6.91 -5.95
C PRO A 127 -3.95 -7.48 -6.60
N SER A 128 -5.10 -7.03 -6.13
CA SER A 128 -6.40 -7.44 -6.66
C SER A 128 -6.97 -6.40 -7.61
N TRP A 129 -7.03 -6.73 -8.90
CA TRP A 129 -7.42 -5.80 -9.98
C TRP A 129 -8.92 -5.77 -10.27
N GLY A 130 -9.66 -6.84 -9.94
CA GLY A 130 -11.11 -6.90 -10.12
C GLY A 130 -11.89 -5.95 -9.20
N ASN A 131 -13.20 -5.86 -9.43
CA ASN A 131 -14.14 -5.11 -8.59
C ASN A 131 -14.79 -5.96 -7.48
N GLU A 132 -14.45 -7.25 -7.45
CA GLU A 132 -15.02 -8.28 -6.57
C GLU A 132 -14.39 -8.28 -5.18
#